data_AF-A0A352NVV4-F1
#
_entry.id   AF-A0A352NVV4-F1
#
_cell.length_a   1.000
_cell.length_b   1.000
_cell.length_c   1.000
_cell.angle_alpha   90.00
_cell.angle_beta   90.00
_cell.angle_gamma   90.00
#
_symmetry.space_group_name_H-M   'P 1'
#
loop_
_entity.id
_entity.type
_entity.pdbx_description
1 polymer ?
#
loop_
_entity_poly.entity_id
_entity_poly.type
_entity_poly.pdbx_seq_one_letter_code
_entity_poly.pdbx_strand_id
1 'polypeptide(L)'
;MPSISKIRFTNVVYEGGSKRYNDDIFVFEGNNGAILLENGGGKTVFIQTVLQAILPHSDLAERKIKDTLSLEGNPAHIAVEWILNERPRRYALTAVTLFLVNGKLDSYRYVYEYGSGDSNSIENIPFVRNISNGNKRPAGREEMNDYYQYMSKEHVNAKRFSTIREYQKYIEENFKIIPMEWRRISLINGEEGGVEKFFDGCKTTESLVDRLLIPVAEEALAGNGMKDFADTFENQREHFKQHNYLKKNIDESKLIQDRIRKYVEVYK
;
A
#
# COMPACT_ATOMS: atom_id res chain seq x y z
N MET A 1 -10.32 -1.18 4.51
CA MET A 1 -9.06 -0.76 3.86
C MET A 1 -9.30 -0.73 2.36
N PRO A 2 -8.70 0.22 1.63
CA PRO A 2 -8.80 0.25 0.19
C PRO A 2 -8.17 -1.00 -0.42
N SER A 3 -8.78 -1.53 -1.47
CA SER A 3 -8.26 -2.69 -2.22
C SER A 3 -7.95 -2.30 -3.66
N ILE A 4 -6.95 -2.93 -4.27
CA ILE A 4 -6.58 -2.62 -5.65
C ILE A 4 -7.66 -3.13 -6.61
N SER A 5 -8.19 -2.22 -7.41
CA SER A 5 -9.09 -2.53 -8.54
C SER A 5 -8.26 -2.86 -9.78
N LYS A 6 -7.40 -1.93 -10.19
CA LYS A 6 -6.59 -2.03 -11.40
C LYS A 6 -5.22 -1.40 -11.23
N ILE A 7 -4.27 -1.87 -12.00
CA ILE A 7 -2.94 -1.28 -12.15
C ILE A 7 -2.73 -1.00 -13.62
N ARG A 8 -2.25 0.18 -13.99
CA ARG A 8 -1.91 0.54 -15.36
C ARG A 8 -0.46 0.98 -15.47
N PHE A 9 0.26 0.38 -16.39
CA PHE A 9 1.63 0.74 -16.75
C PHE A 9 1.68 1.19 -18.19
N THR A 10 2.22 2.39 -18.42
CA THR A 10 2.43 2.91 -19.77
C THR A 10 3.88 3.34 -19.92
N ASN A 11 4.52 2.85 -20.98
CA ASN A 11 5.94 3.08 -21.26
C ASN A 11 6.88 2.71 -20.09
N VAL A 12 6.62 1.60 -19.42
CA VAL A 12 7.54 1.04 -18.42
C VAL A 12 8.50 0.13 -19.17
N VAL A 13 9.68 0.65 -19.50
CA VAL A 13 10.73 -0.03 -20.26
C VAL A 13 11.87 -0.43 -19.33
N TYR A 14 12.38 -1.65 -19.43
CA TYR A 14 13.44 -2.16 -18.56
C TYR A 14 14.36 -3.13 -19.32
N GLU A 15 15.44 -3.56 -18.65
CA GLU A 15 16.41 -4.52 -19.22
C GLU A 15 16.99 -4.04 -20.56
N GLY A 16 17.49 -2.80 -20.56
CA GLY A 16 18.11 -2.18 -21.73
C GLY A 16 17.17 -1.95 -22.91
N GLY A 17 15.85 -1.97 -22.69
CA GLY A 17 14.84 -1.81 -23.74
C GLY A 17 14.28 -3.11 -24.30
N SER A 18 14.80 -4.27 -23.88
CA SER A 18 14.35 -5.58 -24.36
C SER A 18 12.96 -5.97 -23.86
N LYS A 19 12.56 -5.48 -22.68
CA LYS A 19 11.25 -5.75 -22.07
C LYS A 19 10.53 -4.46 -21.77
N ARG A 20 9.20 -4.48 -21.95
CA ARG A 20 8.37 -3.31 -21.70
C ARG A 20 6.91 -3.65 -21.44
N TYR A 21 6.28 -2.81 -20.62
CA TYR A 21 4.83 -2.61 -20.59
C TYR A 21 4.49 -1.37 -21.41
N ASN A 22 3.72 -1.53 -22.48
CA ASN A 22 3.45 -0.46 -23.42
C ASN A 22 2.31 0.44 -22.93
N ASP A 23 1.17 -0.16 -22.65
CA ASP A 23 -0.03 0.45 -22.09
C ASP A 23 -0.93 -0.66 -21.54
N ASP A 24 -0.43 -1.33 -20.51
CA ASP A 24 -1.00 -2.57 -19.99
C ASP A 24 -1.82 -2.30 -18.73
N ILE A 25 -3.03 -2.86 -18.66
CA ILE A 25 -3.92 -2.77 -17.51
C ILE A 25 -4.09 -4.16 -16.90
N PHE A 26 -3.76 -4.28 -15.63
CA PHE A 26 -3.93 -5.48 -14.82
C PHE A 26 -5.15 -5.30 -13.92
N VAL A 27 -6.09 -6.23 -14.00
CA VAL A 27 -7.39 -6.13 -13.31
C VAL A 27 -7.42 -7.11 -12.13
N PHE A 28 -7.69 -6.59 -10.94
CA PHE A 28 -7.76 -7.32 -9.67
C PHE A 28 -9.16 -7.28 -9.06
N GLU A 29 -9.90 -6.16 -9.22
CA GLU A 29 -11.25 -5.94 -8.67
C GLU A 29 -11.36 -6.26 -7.16
N GLY A 30 -10.33 -5.93 -6.40
CA GLY A 30 -10.27 -6.18 -4.96
C GLY A 30 -9.91 -7.63 -4.56
N ASN A 31 -9.64 -8.50 -5.53
CA ASN A 31 -9.27 -9.89 -5.28
C ASN A 31 -7.75 -10.07 -5.16
N ASN A 32 -7.34 -11.17 -4.52
CA ASN A 32 -5.95 -11.61 -4.54
C ASN A 32 -5.55 -11.99 -5.98
N GLY A 33 -4.42 -11.47 -6.45
CA GLY A 33 -3.88 -11.76 -7.78
C GLY A 33 -2.49 -12.39 -7.73
N ALA A 34 -2.22 -13.32 -8.63
CA ALA A 34 -0.90 -13.92 -8.80
C ALA A 34 -0.26 -13.45 -10.12
N ILE A 35 0.91 -12.82 -10.05
CA ILE A 35 1.69 -12.41 -11.22
C ILE A 35 2.68 -13.51 -11.57
N LEU A 36 2.34 -14.30 -12.58
CA LEU A 36 3.16 -15.39 -13.10
C LEU A 36 4.01 -14.88 -14.27
N LEU A 37 5.30 -14.71 -14.01
CA LEU A 37 6.32 -14.42 -15.02
C LEU A 37 7.40 -15.51 -14.94
N GLU A 38 8.08 -15.76 -16.04
CA GLU A 38 9.26 -16.64 -16.04
C GLU A 38 10.38 -16.04 -15.17
N ASN A 39 11.36 -16.86 -14.78
CA ASN A 39 12.53 -16.37 -14.08
C ASN A 39 13.27 -15.36 -14.96
N GLY A 40 13.61 -14.20 -14.39
CA GLY A 40 14.13 -13.07 -15.17
C GLY A 40 13.06 -12.30 -15.96
N GLY A 41 11.79 -12.72 -15.96
CA GLY A 41 10.69 -12.03 -16.67
C GLY A 41 10.30 -10.67 -16.08
N GLY A 42 10.82 -10.32 -14.90
CA GLY A 42 10.63 -9.01 -14.29
C GLY A 42 9.59 -8.93 -13.17
N LYS A 43 9.35 -10.00 -12.39
CA LYS A 43 8.46 -9.97 -11.21
C LYS A 43 8.84 -8.87 -10.22
N THR A 44 10.14 -8.80 -9.89
CA THR A 44 10.67 -7.76 -9.01
C THR A 44 10.48 -6.37 -9.62
N VAL A 45 10.67 -6.23 -10.94
CA VAL A 45 10.45 -4.96 -11.66
C VAL A 45 8.98 -4.55 -11.61
N PHE A 46 8.05 -5.50 -11.77
CA PHE A 46 6.62 -5.26 -11.63
C PHE A 46 6.31 -4.68 -10.25
N ILE A 47 6.72 -5.37 -9.18
CA ILE A 47 6.50 -4.91 -7.80
C ILE A 47 7.12 -3.53 -7.58
N GLN A 48 8.39 -3.36 -7.95
CA GLN A 48 9.11 -2.10 -7.83
C GLN A 48 8.42 -0.96 -8.57
N THR A 49 7.79 -1.24 -9.72
CA THR A 49 7.02 -0.28 -10.51
C THR A 49 5.70 0.07 -9.82
N VAL A 50 4.93 -0.91 -9.33
CA VAL A 50 3.69 -0.64 -8.55
C VAL A 50 4.01 0.24 -7.34
N LEU A 51 5.09 -0.05 -6.62
CA LEU A 51 5.51 0.70 -5.44
C LEU A 51 5.63 2.19 -5.73
N GLN A 52 6.03 2.60 -6.94
CA GLN A 52 6.20 4.02 -7.29
C GLN A 52 4.90 4.81 -7.22
N ALA A 53 3.74 4.17 -7.43
CA ALA A 53 2.45 4.84 -7.30
C ALA A 53 2.10 5.22 -5.85
N ILE A 54 2.75 4.62 -4.84
CA ILE A 54 2.53 4.95 -3.42
C ILE A 54 3.78 5.62 -2.82
N LEU A 55 4.95 5.13 -3.21
CA LEU A 55 6.27 5.50 -2.76
C LEU A 55 7.13 5.97 -3.95
N PRO A 56 6.84 7.16 -4.53
CA PRO A 56 7.66 7.70 -5.61
C PRO A 56 9.14 7.76 -5.22
N HIS A 57 10.01 7.34 -6.14
CA HIS A 57 11.46 7.30 -5.97
C HIS A 57 11.95 6.33 -4.90
N SER A 58 11.11 5.40 -4.44
CA SER A 58 11.56 4.34 -3.54
C SER A 58 12.41 3.32 -4.29
N ASP A 59 13.45 2.86 -3.60
CA ASP A 59 14.26 1.74 -4.02
C ASP A 59 13.63 0.42 -3.54
N LEU A 60 13.95 -0.67 -4.23
CA LEU A 60 13.61 -2.02 -3.79
C LEU A 60 14.91 -2.78 -3.57
N ALA A 61 15.19 -3.10 -2.31
CA ALA A 61 16.54 -3.47 -1.85
C ALA A 61 17.57 -2.41 -2.29
N GLU A 62 18.66 -2.82 -2.93
CA GLU A 62 19.71 -1.92 -3.43
C GLU A 62 19.42 -1.36 -4.84
N ARG A 63 18.30 -1.77 -5.47
CA ARG A 63 18.00 -1.39 -6.86
C ARG A 63 17.23 -0.09 -6.91
N LYS A 64 17.86 0.92 -7.51
CA LYS A 64 17.21 2.20 -7.78
C LYS A 64 16.28 2.09 -8.97
N ILE A 65 15.12 2.73 -8.88
CA ILE A 65 14.14 2.70 -9.98
C ILE A 65 14.70 3.30 -11.27
N LYS A 66 15.53 4.34 -11.16
CA LYS A 66 16.20 4.99 -12.31
C LYS A 66 17.20 4.08 -13.04
N ASP A 67 17.75 3.08 -12.35
CA ASP A 67 18.71 2.13 -12.90
C ASP A 67 17.96 0.88 -13.44
N THR A 68 16.69 0.72 -13.03
CA THR A 68 15.82 -0.38 -13.45
C THR A 68 15.02 -0.04 -14.70
N LEU A 69 14.48 1.18 -14.77
CA LEU A 69 13.65 1.66 -15.87
C LEU A 69 14.45 2.54 -16.83
N SER A 70 14.27 2.31 -18.13
CA SER A 70 14.78 3.19 -19.18
C SER A 70 13.88 4.42 -19.31
N LEU A 71 14.29 5.51 -18.67
CA LEU A 71 13.57 6.79 -18.63
C LEU A 71 14.18 7.86 -19.56
N GLU A 72 15.08 7.46 -20.46
CA GLU A 72 15.65 8.35 -21.47
C GLU A 72 14.64 8.60 -22.59
N GLY A 73 14.42 9.88 -22.93
CA GLY A 73 13.55 10.31 -24.01
C GLY A 73 12.05 10.39 -23.63
N ASN A 74 11.48 9.35 -23.02
CA ASN A 74 10.05 9.32 -22.68
C ASN A 74 9.80 8.99 -21.19
N PRO A 75 8.77 9.58 -20.56
CA PRO A 75 8.41 9.25 -19.19
C PRO A 75 7.78 7.86 -19.08
N ALA A 76 7.84 7.26 -17.89
CA ALA A 76 7.01 6.11 -17.53
C ALA A 76 5.80 6.57 -16.71
N HIS A 77 4.62 6.06 -17.03
CA HIS A 77 3.38 6.36 -16.31
C HIS A 77 2.88 5.14 -15.56
N ILE A 78 2.55 5.36 -14.29
CA ILE A 78 2.20 4.31 -13.35
C ILE A 78 0.93 4.77 -12.65
N ALA A 79 -0.13 3.99 -12.74
CA ALA A 79 -1.38 4.28 -12.05
C ALA A 79 -1.92 3.06 -11.31
N VAL A 80 -2.51 3.29 -10.14
CA VAL A 80 -3.24 2.29 -9.37
C VAL A 80 -4.62 2.86 -9.04
N GLU A 81 -5.66 2.11 -9.40
CA GLU A 81 -7.05 2.36 -9.05
C GLU A 81 -7.39 1.55 -7.80
N TRP A 82 -7.92 2.22 -6.78
CA TRP A 82 -8.27 1.66 -5.48
C TRP A 82 -9.77 1.73 -5.30
N ILE A 83 -10.36 0.68 -4.74
CA ILE A 83 -11.75 0.65 -4.31
C ILE A 83 -11.80 1.26 -2.91
N LEU A 84 -12.37 2.46 -2.78
CA LEU A 84 -12.56 3.13 -1.48
C LEU A 84 -13.85 2.68 -0.78
N ASN A 85 -14.89 2.44 -1.57
CA ASN A 85 -16.19 2.01 -1.08
C ASN A 85 -16.88 1.14 -2.14
N GLU A 86 -17.62 0.14 -1.69
CA GLU A 86 -18.37 -0.78 -2.57
C GLU A 86 -19.73 -0.22 -2.97
N ARG A 87 -20.40 0.50 -2.06
CA ARG A 87 -21.80 0.96 -2.23
C ARG A 87 -22.00 2.35 -1.64
N PRO A 88 -22.12 3.42 -2.47
CA PRO A 88 -21.85 3.42 -3.90
C PRO A 88 -20.37 3.12 -4.19
N ARG A 89 -20.10 2.50 -5.35
CA ARG A 89 -18.74 2.17 -5.79
C ARG A 89 -17.95 3.47 -5.99
N ARG A 90 -16.88 3.63 -5.22
CA ARG A 90 -16.00 4.81 -5.24
C ARG A 90 -14.57 4.36 -5.42
N TYR A 91 -13.85 5.10 -6.27
CA TYR A 91 -12.47 4.82 -6.60
C TYR A 91 -11.57 5.98 -6.20
N ALA A 92 -10.33 5.66 -5.81
CA ALA A 92 -9.21 6.60 -5.84
C ALA A 92 -8.23 6.15 -6.92
N LEU A 93 -7.69 7.11 -7.66
CA LEU A 93 -6.53 6.93 -8.52
C LEU A 93 -5.32 7.52 -7.83
N THR A 94 -4.23 6.76 -7.79
CA THR A 94 -2.89 7.26 -7.53
C THR A 94 -2.07 7.12 -8.81
N ALA A 95 -1.61 8.22 -9.37
CA ALA A 95 -0.86 8.24 -10.62
C ALA A 95 0.49 8.97 -10.45
N VAL A 96 1.55 8.34 -10.95
CA VAL A 96 2.91 8.86 -10.91
C VAL A 96 3.51 8.79 -12.31
N THR A 97 3.99 9.93 -12.79
CA THR A 97 4.75 10.03 -14.04
C THR A 97 6.22 10.21 -13.69
N LEU A 98 7.06 9.21 -13.95
CA LEU A 98 8.50 9.23 -13.70
C LEU A 98 9.25 9.71 -14.95
N PHE A 99 10.27 10.55 -14.78
CA PHE A 99 11.12 11.03 -15.87
C PHE A 99 12.49 11.47 -15.36
N LEU A 100 13.41 11.71 -16.28
CA LEU A 100 14.72 12.29 -15.97
C LEU A 100 14.76 13.78 -16.33
N VAL A 101 15.36 14.58 -15.45
CA VAL A 101 15.73 15.98 -15.68
C VAL A 101 17.22 16.10 -15.45
N ASN A 102 18.00 16.39 -16.50
CA ASN A 102 19.46 16.48 -16.42
C ASN A 102 20.10 15.25 -15.75
N GLY A 103 19.62 14.05 -16.10
CA GLY A 103 20.08 12.78 -15.53
C GLY A 103 19.62 12.48 -14.11
N LYS A 104 18.81 13.34 -13.49
CA LYS A 104 18.22 13.12 -12.16
C LYS A 104 16.77 12.68 -12.28
N LEU A 105 16.39 11.69 -11.48
CA LEU A 105 15.02 11.21 -11.38
C LEU A 105 14.12 12.29 -10.77
N ASP A 106 13.00 12.56 -11.44
CA ASP A 106 11.92 13.40 -10.94
C ASP A 106 10.55 12.78 -11.29
N SER A 107 9.49 13.30 -10.68
CA SER A 107 8.15 12.78 -10.89
C SER A 107 7.03 13.78 -10.68
N TYR A 108 5.96 13.58 -11.45
CA TYR A 108 4.65 14.17 -11.15
C TYR A 108 3.81 13.18 -10.37
N ARG A 109 3.11 13.68 -9.35
CA ARG A 109 2.29 12.92 -8.41
C ARG A 109 0.88 13.47 -8.43
N TYR A 110 -0.06 12.66 -8.88
CA TYR A 110 -1.44 13.04 -9.11
C TYR A 110 -2.38 12.05 -8.44
N VAL A 111 -3.48 12.56 -7.90
CA VAL A 111 -4.56 11.76 -7.35
C VAL A 111 -5.90 12.24 -7.87
N TYR A 112 -6.85 11.32 -7.96
CA TYR A 112 -8.22 11.63 -8.34
C TYR A 112 -9.20 10.67 -7.71
N GLU A 113 -10.21 11.18 -7.02
CA GLU A 113 -11.31 10.35 -6.51
C GLU A 113 -12.53 10.44 -7.44
N TYR A 114 -13.14 9.31 -7.82
CA TYR A 114 -14.26 9.30 -8.76
C TYR A 114 -15.24 8.15 -8.50
N GLY A 115 -16.40 8.20 -9.15
CA GLY A 115 -17.40 7.13 -9.15
C GLY A 115 -17.32 6.26 -10.40
N SER A 116 -18.11 5.20 -10.44
CA SER A 116 -18.24 4.36 -11.64
C SER A 116 -18.63 5.17 -12.89
N GLY A 117 -17.97 4.89 -14.02
CA GLY A 117 -18.28 5.51 -15.32
C GLY A 117 -17.65 6.90 -15.54
N ASP A 118 -16.73 7.33 -14.68
CA ASP A 118 -16.02 8.60 -14.86
C ASP A 118 -15.18 8.60 -16.15
N SER A 119 -15.25 9.69 -16.90
CA SER A 119 -14.51 9.87 -18.16
C SER A 119 -13.00 9.97 -17.99
N ASN A 120 -12.51 10.14 -16.76
CA ASN A 120 -11.10 10.26 -16.39
C ASN A 120 -10.65 9.08 -15.49
N SER A 121 -11.34 7.93 -15.60
CA SER A 121 -10.95 6.68 -14.94
C SER A 121 -9.54 6.22 -15.34
N ILE A 122 -9.02 5.18 -14.67
CA ILE A 122 -7.69 4.64 -14.96
C ILE A 122 -7.50 4.19 -16.42
N GLU A 123 -8.57 3.78 -17.11
CA GLU A 123 -8.54 3.43 -18.54
C GLU A 123 -8.46 4.67 -19.44
N ASN A 124 -9.05 5.78 -19.00
CA ASN A 124 -9.24 6.97 -19.82
C ASN A 124 -8.24 8.09 -19.54
N ILE A 125 -7.45 7.98 -18.47
CA ILE A 125 -6.32 8.88 -18.23
C ILE A 125 -5.40 8.91 -19.47
N PRO A 126 -4.99 10.09 -19.97
CA PRO A 126 -4.37 10.22 -21.29
C PRO A 126 -2.87 9.88 -21.28
N PHE A 127 -2.49 8.74 -20.70
CA PHE A 127 -1.11 8.21 -20.74
C PHE A 127 -0.64 7.86 -22.15
N VAL A 128 -1.58 7.73 -23.10
CA VAL A 128 -1.30 7.45 -24.50
C VAL A 128 -1.95 8.51 -25.38
N ARG A 129 -1.22 8.95 -26.41
CA ARG A 129 -1.69 9.88 -27.45
C ARG A 129 -1.79 9.18 -28.79
N ASN A 130 -2.85 9.51 -29.52
CA ASN A 130 -3.00 9.10 -30.92
C ASN A 130 -2.18 10.04 -31.82
N ILE A 131 -1.49 9.47 -32.80
CA ILE A 131 -0.76 10.19 -33.85
C ILE A 131 -1.56 10.11 -35.15
N SER A 132 -1.26 11.01 -36.10
CA SER A 132 -1.94 11.25 -37.38
C SER A 132 -2.18 10.04 -38.30
N ASN A 133 -1.68 8.85 -37.97
CA ASN A 133 -1.84 7.62 -38.76
C ASN A 133 -2.52 6.48 -37.97
N GLY A 134 -3.18 6.76 -36.85
CA GLY A 134 -3.78 5.74 -35.97
C GLY A 134 -2.78 5.04 -35.04
N ASN A 135 -1.49 5.34 -35.17
CA ASN A 135 -0.46 4.87 -34.24
C ASN A 135 -0.58 5.56 -32.88
N LYS A 136 -0.21 4.83 -31.83
CA LYS A 136 -0.22 5.30 -30.44
C LYS A 136 1.20 5.57 -29.96
N ARG A 137 1.39 6.63 -29.17
CA ARG A 137 2.62 6.88 -28.42
C ARG A 137 2.33 7.16 -26.95
N PRO A 138 3.31 6.93 -26.05
CA PRO A 138 3.22 7.45 -24.69
C PRO A 138 3.05 8.98 -24.69
N ALA A 139 2.33 9.48 -23.69
CA ALA A 139 2.22 10.92 -23.46
C ALA A 139 3.57 11.47 -22.96
N GLY A 140 3.90 12.68 -23.39
CA GLY A 140 5.06 13.39 -22.89
C GLY A 140 4.85 13.83 -21.43
N ARG A 141 5.95 14.13 -20.73
CA ARG A 141 5.87 14.64 -19.35
C ARG A 141 5.06 15.95 -19.30
N GLU A 142 5.25 16.84 -20.27
CA GLU A 142 4.56 18.14 -20.35
C GLU A 142 3.06 17.95 -20.62
N GLU A 143 2.68 17.03 -21.50
CA GLU A 143 1.27 16.70 -21.75
C GLU A 143 0.56 16.18 -20.50
N MET A 144 1.25 15.37 -19.68
CA MET A 144 0.70 14.88 -18.42
C MET A 144 0.70 15.94 -17.33
N ASN A 145 1.73 16.80 -17.29
CA ASN A 145 1.79 17.95 -16.41
C ASN A 145 0.56 18.85 -16.60
N ASP A 146 0.23 19.15 -17.85
CA ASP A 146 -0.89 20.01 -18.22
C ASP A 146 -2.24 19.35 -17.89
N TYR A 147 -2.38 18.06 -18.20
CA TYR A 147 -3.57 17.29 -17.82
C TYR A 147 -3.80 17.30 -16.30
N TYR A 148 -2.76 17.04 -15.50
CA TYR A 148 -2.89 17.05 -14.04
C TYR A 148 -3.23 18.44 -13.48
N GLN A 149 -2.69 19.51 -14.07
CA GLN A 149 -3.02 20.88 -13.67
C GLN A 149 -4.47 21.21 -14.02
N TYR A 150 -4.89 20.91 -15.25
CA TYR A 150 -6.27 21.09 -15.69
C TYR A 150 -7.25 20.34 -14.77
N MET A 151 -7.01 19.05 -14.54
CA MET A 151 -7.87 18.25 -13.67
C MET A 151 -7.93 18.81 -12.24
N SER A 152 -6.79 19.19 -11.67
CA SER A 152 -6.75 19.74 -10.29
C SER A 152 -7.43 21.10 -10.16
N LYS A 153 -7.65 21.82 -11.28
CA LYS A 153 -8.36 23.09 -11.33
C LYS A 153 -9.87 22.89 -11.51
N GLU A 154 -10.27 22.00 -12.41
CA GLU A 154 -11.68 21.77 -12.76
C GLU A 154 -12.38 20.81 -11.78
N HIS A 155 -11.64 19.94 -11.11
CA HIS A 155 -12.18 18.91 -10.22
C HIS A 155 -11.60 19.04 -8.80
N VAL A 156 -12.44 19.35 -7.82
CA VAL A 156 -12.06 19.53 -6.39
C VAL A 156 -11.45 18.26 -5.79
N ASN A 157 -11.86 17.11 -6.31
CA ASN A 157 -11.44 15.76 -5.96
C ASN A 157 -10.17 15.30 -6.71
N ALA A 158 -9.60 16.14 -7.58
CA ALA A 158 -8.32 15.90 -8.23
C ALA A 158 -7.24 16.79 -7.59
N LYS A 159 -6.07 16.22 -7.29
CA LYS A 159 -4.95 17.00 -6.72
C LYS A 159 -3.62 16.58 -7.29
N ARG A 160 -2.71 17.55 -7.34
CA ARG A 160 -1.29 17.36 -7.65
C ARG A 160 -0.43 17.85 -6.50
N PHE A 161 0.73 17.23 -6.33
CA PHE A 161 1.64 17.53 -5.22
C PHE A 161 3.02 17.90 -5.71
N SER A 162 3.58 18.97 -5.12
CA SER A 162 4.95 19.41 -5.37
C SER A 162 5.98 18.55 -4.65
N THR A 163 5.62 17.95 -3.50
CA THR A 163 6.52 17.10 -2.72
C THR A 163 5.99 15.67 -2.55
N ILE A 164 6.90 14.70 -2.37
CA ILE A 164 6.55 13.31 -2.06
C ILE A 164 5.88 13.21 -0.68
N ARG A 165 6.31 14.04 0.28
CA ARG A 165 5.78 14.04 1.64
C ARG A 165 4.31 14.45 1.70
N GLU A 166 3.93 15.52 1.01
CA GLU A 166 2.54 15.97 0.93
C GLU A 166 1.67 14.95 0.21
N TYR A 167 2.18 14.38 -0.88
CA TYR A 167 1.49 13.31 -1.61
C TYR A 167 1.18 12.11 -0.70
N GLN A 168 2.20 11.60 -0.01
CA GLN A 168 2.07 10.46 0.90
C GLN A 168 1.12 10.75 2.05
N LYS A 169 1.24 11.93 2.66
CA LYS A 169 0.31 12.39 3.70
C LYS A 169 -1.13 12.43 3.20
N TYR A 170 -1.35 12.94 1.98
CA TYR A 170 -2.69 13.05 1.41
C TYR A 170 -3.35 11.69 1.17
N ILE A 171 -2.65 10.75 0.52
CA ILE A 171 -3.22 9.42 0.23
C ILE A 171 -3.48 8.62 1.52
N GLU A 172 -2.68 8.84 2.56
CA GLU A 172 -2.89 8.26 3.89
C GLU A 172 -4.14 8.83 4.56
N GLU A 173 -4.25 10.16 4.64
CA GLU A 173 -5.35 10.83 5.34
C GLU A 173 -6.69 10.64 4.62
N ASN A 174 -6.71 10.71 3.29
CA ASN A 174 -7.95 10.78 2.50
C ASN A 174 -8.38 9.43 1.93
N PHE A 175 -7.43 8.57 1.52
CA PHE A 175 -7.74 7.27 0.91
C PHE A 175 -7.47 6.09 1.83
N LYS A 176 -6.84 6.32 2.99
CA LYS A 176 -6.39 5.27 3.91
C LYS A 176 -5.40 4.30 3.24
N ILE A 177 -4.62 4.81 2.29
CA ILE A 177 -3.49 4.09 1.68
C ILE A 177 -2.25 4.49 2.49
N ILE A 178 -1.76 3.59 3.34
CA ILE A 178 -0.76 3.91 4.36
C ILE A 178 0.66 3.68 3.79
N PRO A 179 1.45 4.73 3.48
CA PRO A 179 2.77 4.56 2.84
C PRO A 179 3.74 3.69 3.66
N MET A 180 3.58 3.65 4.98
CA MET A 180 4.39 2.79 5.84
C MET A 180 4.19 1.29 5.56
N GLU A 181 2.95 0.85 5.33
CA GLU A 181 2.65 -0.53 4.96
C GLU A 181 3.36 -0.91 3.65
N TRP A 182 3.37 0.02 2.69
CA TRP A 182 4.05 -0.17 1.40
C TRP A 182 5.58 -0.20 1.52
N ARG A 183 6.17 0.53 2.48
CA ARG A 183 7.61 0.43 2.77
C ARG A 183 7.98 -0.93 3.32
N ARG A 184 7.12 -1.51 4.17
CA ARG A 184 7.32 -2.87 4.68
C ARG A 184 7.18 -3.92 3.59
N ILE A 185 6.23 -3.77 2.68
CA ILE A 185 6.13 -4.62 1.48
C ILE A 185 7.43 -4.56 0.68
N SER A 186 8.00 -3.37 0.48
CA SER A 186 9.30 -3.21 -0.19
C SER A 186 10.43 -3.95 0.56
N LEU A 187 10.51 -3.79 1.88
CA LEU A 187 11.51 -4.45 2.72
C LEU A 187 11.44 -5.98 2.59
N ILE A 188 10.24 -6.55 2.75
CA ILE A 188 10.01 -8.01 2.68
C ILE A 188 10.37 -8.54 1.29
N ASN A 189 10.04 -7.81 0.22
CA ASN A 189 10.35 -8.23 -1.15
C ASN A 189 11.81 -7.94 -1.56
N GLY A 190 12.55 -7.18 -0.75
CA GLY A 190 13.96 -6.86 -0.98
C GLY A 190 14.92 -7.94 -0.49
N GLU A 191 14.52 -8.76 0.49
CA GLU A 191 15.34 -9.85 1.00
C GLU A 191 15.29 -11.08 0.06
N GLU A 192 16.45 -11.71 -0.16
CA GLU A 192 16.59 -12.88 -1.04
C GLU A 192 15.93 -14.11 -0.38
N GLY A 193 14.63 -14.32 -0.59
CA GLY A 193 13.80 -15.29 0.14
C GLY A 193 12.43 -14.73 0.53
N GLY A 194 12.23 -13.42 0.32
CA GLY A 194 10.93 -12.77 0.33
C GLY A 194 10.17 -12.94 1.64
N VAL A 195 8.90 -13.28 1.49
CA VAL A 195 7.96 -13.53 2.60
C VAL A 195 8.38 -14.72 3.46
N GLU A 196 8.93 -15.80 2.87
CA GLU A 196 9.28 -17.01 3.62
C GLU A 196 10.38 -16.74 4.65
N LYS A 197 11.49 -16.11 4.23
CA LYS A 197 12.55 -15.72 5.16
C LYS A 197 12.10 -14.72 6.23
N PHE A 198 11.22 -13.79 5.86
CA PHE A 198 10.65 -12.85 6.82
C PHE A 198 9.85 -13.56 7.93
N PHE A 199 9.08 -14.59 7.57
CA PHE A 199 8.29 -15.36 8.53
C PHE A 199 9.03 -16.54 9.17
N ASP A 200 10.23 -16.92 8.70
CA ASP A 200 11.05 -17.98 9.30
C ASP A 200 11.37 -17.73 10.78
N GLY A 201 11.43 -16.46 11.20
CA GLY A 201 11.59 -16.06 12.61
C GLY A 201 10.30 -16.05 13.43
N CYS A 202 9.13 -16.16 12.80
CA CYS A 202 7.81 -15.98 13.39
C CYS A 202 7.07 -17.32 13.58
N LYS A 203 7.78 -18.38 14.01
CA LYS A 203 7.23 -19.74 14.14
C LYS A 203 6.29 -19.93 15.34
N THR A 204 6.30 -19.02 16.32
CA THR A 204 5.40 -19.06 17.48
C THR A 204 4.60 -17.77 17.57
N THR A 205 3.45 -17.81 18.26
CA THR A 205 2.63 -16.61 18.51
C THR A 205 3.44 -15.53 19.21
N GLU A 206 4.31 -15.90 20.16
CA GLU A 206 5.19 -14.98 20.87
C GLU A 206 6.20 -14.33 19.93
N SER A 207 6.87 -15.11 19.06
CA SER A 207 7.83 -14.55 18.12
C SER A 207 7.18 -13.71 17.01
N LEU A 208 5.94 -14.01 16.63
CA LEU A 208 5.14 -13.16 15.74
C LEU A 208 4.76 -11.84 16.42
N VAL A 209 4.35 -11.88 17.69
CA VAL A 209 4.04 -10.65 18.46
C VAL A 209 5.29 -9.78 18.56
N ASP A 210 6.41 -10.35 19.00
CA ASP A 210 7.64 -9.60 19.27
C ASP A 210 8.31 -9.06 18.00
N ARG A 211 8.29 -9.82 16.90
CA ARG A 211 9.03 -9.46 15.68
C ARG A 211 8.18 -8.76 14.62
N LEU A 212 6.86 -8.91 14.68
CA LEU A 212 5.94 -8.30 13.73
C LEU A 212 5.06 -7.26 14.41
N LEU A 213 4.21 -7.68 15.35
CA LEU A 213 3.13 -6.82 15.86
C LEU A 213 3.66 -5.65 16.71
N ILE A 214 4.61 -5.90 17.61
CA ILE A 214 5.21 -4.85 18.44
C ILE A 214 5.92 -3.82 17.55
N PRO A 215 6.82 -4.18 16.61
CA PRO A 215 7.41 -3.20 15.69
C PRO A 215 6.40 -2.47 14.80
N VAL A 216 5.30 -3.11 14.36
CA VAL A 216 4.19 -2.40 13.66
C VAL A 216 3.57 -1.34 14.55
N ALA A 217 3.19 -1.71 15.77
CA ALA A 217 2.52 -0.84 16.70
C ALA A 217 3.45 0.30 17.16
N GLU A 218 4.71 0.00 17.45
CA GLU A 218 5.73 0.98 17.82
C GLU A 218 5.97 2.02 16.73
N GLU A 219 6.14 1.63 15.47
CA GLU A 219 6.30 2.58 14.37
C GLU A 219 5.05 3.43 14.12
N ALA A 220 3.86 2.85 14.31
CA ALA A 220 2.59 3.59 14.23
C ALA A 220 2.43 4.59 15.39
N LEU A 221 3.03 4.30 16.54
CA LEU A 221 2.98 5.12 17.76
C LEU A 221 4.17 6.06 17.92
N ALA A 222 5.26 5.89 17.15
CA ALA A 222 6.49 6.67 17.21
C ALA A 222 6.35 8.16 16.83
N GLY A 223 5.12 8.68 16.75
CA GLY A 223 4.84 10.09 17.04
C GLY A 223 5.05 10.46 18.52
N ASN A 224 5.00 9.50 19.44
CA ASN A 224 5.18 9.65 20.89
C ASN A 224 5.80 8.37 21.52
N GLY A 225 7.14 8.31 21.60
CA GLY A 225 7.87 7.58 22.65
C GLY A 225 7.85 6.05 22.66
N MET A 226 8.98 5.45 22.26
CA MET A 226 9.29 4.00 22.29
C MET A 226 9.14 3.29 23.65
N LYS A 227 9.24 4.01 24.78
CA LYS A 227 9.07 3.40 26.12
C LYS A 227 7.60 3.26 26.54
N ASP A 228 6.74 4.15 26.05
CA ASP A 228 5.38 4.29 26.57
C ASP A 228 4.50 3.13 26.11
N PHE A 229 4.72 2.60 24.89
CA PHE A 229 3.93 1.49 24.37
C PHE A 229 4.29 0.14 25.00
N ALA A 230 5.58 -0.20 25.11
CA ALA A 230 6.00 -1.45 25.74
C ALA A 230 5.55 -1.51 27.21
N ASP A 231 5.71 -0.41 27.96
CA ASP A 231 5.23 -0.30 29.33
C ASP A 231 3.69 -0.37 29.40
N THR A 232 2.98 0.29 28.50
CA THR A 232 1.50 0.24 28.45
C THR A 232 0.98 -1.15 28.09
N PHE A 233 1.62 -1.83 27.13
CA PHE A 233 1.24 -3.17 26.69
C PHE A 233 1.50 -4.20 27.78
N GLU A 234 2.65 -4.12 28.45
CA GLU A 234 2.99 -5.00 29.56
C GLU A 234 2.06 -4.78 30.77
N ASN A 235 1.74 -3.51 31.07
CA ASN A 235 0.74 -3.16 32.09
C ASN A 235 -0.65 -3.71 31.73
N GLN A 236 -1.10 -3.57 30.47
CA GLN A 236 -2.37 -4.14 30.02
C GLN A 236 -2.37 -5.67 30.09
N ARG A 237 -1.25 -6.32 29.72
CA ARG A 237 -1.09 -7.77 29.82
C ARG A 237 -1.23 -8.27 31.26
N GLU A 238 -0.61 -7.58 32.21
CA GLU A 238 -0.75 -7.87 33.64
C GLU A 238 -2.18 -7.63 34.13
N HIS A 239 -2.83 -6.55 33.69
CA HIS A 239 -4.25 -6.33 33.98
C HIS A 239 -5.16 -7.44 33.44
N PHE A 240 -4.90 -7.97 32.24
CA PHE A 240 -5.66 -9.09 31.68
C PHE A 240 -5.43 -10.40 32.47
N LYS A 241 -4.20 -10.67 32.91
CA LYS A 241 -3.91 -11.83 33.78
C LYS A 241 -4.64 -11.70 35.12
N GLN A 242 -4.59 -10.52 35.74
CA GLN A 242 -5.31 -10.24 36.99
C GLN A 242 -6.82 -10.36 36.82
N HIS A 243 -7.38 -9.87 35.72
CA HIS A 243 -8.81 -9.99 35.42
C HIS A 243 -9.23 -11.47 35.30
N ASN A 244 -8.45 -12.28 34.57
CA ASN A 244 -8.73 -13.71 34.43
C ASN A 244 -8.60 -14.48 35.76
N TYR A 245 -7.64 -14.08 36.60
CA TYR A 245 -7.49 -14.62 37.96
C TYR A 245 -8.70 -14.27 38.85
N LEU A 246 -9.12 -13.00 38.86
CA LEU A 246 -10.29 -12.55 39.62
C LEU A 246 -11.57 -13.23 39.15
N LYS A 247 -11.73 -13.44 37.84
CA LYS A 247 -12.89 -14.12 37.27
C LYS A 247 -12.98 -15.58 37.73
N LYS A 248 -11.85 -16.30 37.72
CA LYS A 248 -11.77 -17.66 38.30
C LYS A 248 -12.16 -17.69 39.77
N ASN A 249 -11.66 -16.74 40.57
CA ASN A 249 -11.98 -16.67 42.01
C ASN A 249 -13.47 -16.37 42.26
N ILE A 250 -14.09 -15.53 41.43
CA ILE A 250 -15.53 -15.23 41.50
C ILE A 250 -16.34 -16.47 41.15
N ASP A 251 -15.95 -17.21 40.12
CA ASP A 251 -16.64 -18.44 39.71
C ASP A 251 -16.51 -19.54 40.77
N GLU A 252 -15.33 -19.70 41.37
CA GLU A 252 -15.12 -20.60 42.52
C GLU A 252 -15.96 -20.18 43.74
N SER A 253 -16.01 -18.89 44.05
CA SER A 253 -16.82 -18.37 45.17
C SER A 253 -18.31 -18.61 44.95
N LYS A 254 -18.81 -18.44 43.72
CA LYS A 254 -20.20 -18.78 43.36
C LYS A 254 -20.47 -20.28 43.51
N LEU A 255 -19.55 -21.13 43.07
CA LEU A 255 -19.67 -22.58 43.21
C LEU A 255 -19.74 -23.01 44.68
N ILE A 256 -18.95 -22.36 45.55
CA ILE A 256 -18.98 -22.56 46.99
C ILE A 256 -20.31 -22.07 47.58
N GLN A 257 -20.80 -20.89 47.19
CA GLN A 257 -22.11 -20.39 47.63
C GLN A 257 -23.26 -21.32 47.23
N ASP A 258 -23.24 -21.88 46.02
CA ASP A 258 -24.26 -22.83 45.55
C ASP A 258 -24.20 -24.15 46.34
N ARG A 259 -23.00 -24.64 46.66
CA ARG A 259 -22.83 -25.82 47.53
C ARG A 259 -23.32 -25.56 48.94
N ILE A 260 -23.01 -24.40 49.52
CA ILE A 260 -23.50 -24.01 50.85
C ILE A 260 -25.01 -23.88 50.85
N ARG A 261 -25.60 -23.24 49.82
CA ARG A 261 -27.05 -23.10 49.68
C ARG A 261 -27.75 -24.46 49.57
N LYS A 262 -27.22 -25.38 48.76
CA LYS A 262 -27.70 -26.77 48.70
C LYS A 262 -27.58 -27.50 50.03
N TYR A 263 -26.49 -27.29 50.77
CA TYR A 263 -26.32 -27.91 52.10
C TYR A 263 -27.35 -27.37 53.10
N VAL A 264 -27.62 -26.06 53.09
CA VAL A 264 -28.63 -25.44 53.95
C VAL A 264 -30.06 -25.86 53.59
N GLU A 265 -30.34 -26.15 52.32
CA GLU A 265 -31.64 -26.68 51.87
C GLU A 265 -31.88 -28.14 52.28
N VAL A 266 -30.82 -28.94 52.43
CA VAL A 266 -30.91 -30.37 52.83
C VAL A 266 -31.10 -30.54 54.35
N TYR A 267 -30.77 -29.53 55.15
CA TYR A 267 -30.87 -29.55 56.62
C TYR A 267 -31.94 -28.59 57.19
N LYS A 268 -32.94 -28.21 56.37
CA LYS A 268 -34.22 -27.67 56.84
C LYS A 268 -35.23 -28.80 56.99
#